data_AF-A0A3B3XDY6-F1
#
_entry.id   AF-A0A3B3XDY6-F1
#
_cell.length_a   1.000
_cell.length_b   1.000
_cell.length_c   1.000
_cell.angle_alpha   90.00
_cell.angle_beta   90.00
_cell.angle_gamma   90.00
#
_symmetry.space_group_name_H-M   'P 1'
#
loop_
_entity.id
_entity.type
_entity.pdbx_description
1 polymer ?
#
loop_
_entity_poly.entity_id
_entity_poly.type
_entity_poly.pdbx_seq_one_letter_code
_entity_poly.pdbx_strand_id
1 'polypeptide(L)'
;PNRMEREPEEEVGSVLSVLQQQVNLVYIQRSQWISLKSAFGLFEMPLMEKTKSLKMELRERTELLNLSQLDELEDMLVERQHLFCSYFTPRSCREQLENEIIKKAGKIPAFYKKNVKANLEKIFREDRHCDSCLSYLMTGDKRKNGRMMWKSSKDS
;
A
#
# COMPACT_ATOMS: atom_id res chain seq x y z
N PRO A 1 47.16 72.92 27.60
CA PRO A 1 46.82 71.53 27.97
C PRO A 1 45.31 71.29 27.91
N ASN A 2 44.81 70.85 26.75
CA ASN A 2 44.13 69.56 26.59
C ASN A 2 43.44 69.52 25.22
N ARG A 3 43.94 68.58 24.42
CA ARG A 3 43.40 68.07 23.16
C ARG A 3 42.08 67.36 23.47
N MET A 4 41.01 67.71 22.76
CA MET A 4 39.81 66.88 22.67
C MET A 4 39.52 66.70 21.18
N GLU A 5 40.01 65.58 20.65
CA GLU A 5 39.73 65.10 19.31
C GLU A 5 38.24 64.75 19.23
N ARG A 6 37.54 65.33 18.24
CA ARG A 6 36.16 64.96 17.87
C ARG A 6 36.26 63.90 16.79
N GLU A 7 35.88 62.68 17.13
CA GLU A 7 35.67 61.56 16.20
C GLU A 7 34.36 61.77 15.40
N PRO A 8 34.25 61.29 14.15
CA PRO A 8 33.11 61.53 13.28
C PRO A 8 32.05 60.42 13.39
N GLU A 9 30.91 60.71 14.02
CA GLU A 9 29.77 59.78 14.12
C GLU A 9 28.92 59.67 12.83
N GLU A 10 29.21 60.46 11.79
CA GLU A 10 28.41 60.46 10.54
C GLU A 10 28.77 59.34 9.54
N GLU A 11 29.96 58.75 9.61
CA GLU A 11 30.35 57.69 8.66
C GLU A 11 29.73 56.31 9.00
N VAL A 12 29.43 56.07 10.28
CA VAL A 12 28.98 54.76 10.78
C VAL A 12 27.58 54.41 10.27
N GLY A 13 26.68 55.40 10.16
CA GLY A 13 25.32 55.20 9.64
C GLY A 13 25.29 54.87 8.14
N SER A 14 26.21 55.44 7.36
CA SER A 14 26.36 55.14 5.93
C SER A 14 26.81 53.69 5.71
N VAL A 15 27.84 53.27 6.45
CA VAL A 15 28.41 51.92 6.35
C VAL A 15 27.39 50.84 6.76
N LEU A 16 26.61 51.08 7.82
CA LEU A 16 25.53 50.16 8.24
C LEU A 16 24.43 50.04 7.19
N SER A 17 24.06 51.12 6.52
CA SER A 17 23.05 51.09 5.45
C SER A 17 23.52 50.32 4.21
N VAL A 18 24.80 50.49 3.84
CA VAL A 18 25.44 49.75 2.74
C VAL A 18 25.55 48.26 3.06
N LEU A 19 25.95 47.91 4.29
CA LEU A 19 26.00 46.51 4.74
C LEU A 19 24.61 45.87 4.76
N GLN A 20 23.58 46.59 5.21
CA GLN A 20 22.21 46.08 5.20
C GLN A 20 21.68 45.85 3.78
N GLN A 21 22.01 46.73 2.83
CA GLN A 21 21.69 46.53 1.42
C GLN A 21 22.42 45.33 0.81
N GLN A 22 23.70 45.13 1.14
CA GLN A 22 24.44 43.96 0.67
C GLN A 22 23.91 42.66 1.26
N VAL A 23 23.58 42.63 2.55
CA VAL A 23 22.97 41.46 3.21
C VAL A 23 21.62 41.11 2.58
N ASN A 24 20.79 42.10 2.27
CA ASN A 24 19.51 41.90 1.60
C ASN A 24 19.67 41.38 0.16
N LEU A 25 20.65 41.90 -0.59
CA LEU A 25 20.99 41.41 -1.94
C LEU A 25 21.47 39.96 -1.90
N VAL A 26 22.36 39.64 -0.95
CA VAL A 26 22.84 38.26 -0.73
C VAL A 26 21.69 37.35 -0.34
N TYR A 27 20.76 37.80 0.51
CA TYR A 27 19.60 37.02 0.93
C TYR A 27 18.62 36.74 -0.21
N ILE A 28 18.30 37.75 -1.03
CA ILE A 28 17.43 37.63 -2.22
C ILE A 28 18.06 36.70 -3.25
N GLN A 29 19.38 36.82 -3.47
CA GLN A 29 20.12 35.93 -4.35
C GLN A 29 20.07 34.49 -3.81
N ARG A 30 20.29 34.29 -2.51
CA ARG A 30 20.23 32.97 -1.86
C ARG A 30 18.83 32.35 -1.94
N SER A 31 17.76 33.14 -1.75
CA SER A 31 16.38 32.64 -1.85
C SER A 31 16.01 32.21 -3.27
N GLN A 32 16.45 32.95 -4.28
CA GLN A 32 16.25 32.57 -5.69
C GLN A 32 17.04 31.29 -6.03
N TRP A 33 18.26 31.13 -5.51
CA TRP A 33 19.06 29.91 -5.65
C TRP A 33 18.47 28.69 -4.94
N ILE A 34 17.81 28.86 -3.78
CA ILE A 34 17.14 27.76 -3.07
C ILE A 34 15.93 27.26 -3.89
N SER A 35 15.13 28.19 -4.43
CA SER A 35 13.97 27.86 -5.27
C SER A 35 14.37 27.22 -6.61
N LEU A 36 15.49 27.66 -7.19
CA LEU A 36 16.06 27.01 -8.37
C LEU A 36 16.64 25.65 -8.03
N LYS A 37 17.33 25.47 -6.89
CA LYS A 37 17.84 24.15 -6.48
C LYS A 37 16.75 23.14 -6.20
N SER A 38 15.57 23.53 -5.69
CA SER A 38 14.44 22.61 -5.55
C SER A 38 13.85 22.22 -6.91
N ALA A 39 13.74 23.15 -7.85
CA ALA A 39 13.25 22.86 -9.20
C ALA A 39 14.28 22.07 -10.04
N PHE A 40 15.56 22.38 -9.91
CA PHE A 40 16.67 21.72 -10.58
C PHE A 40 16.98 20.36 -9.96
N GLY A 41 16.78 20.16 -8.65
CA GLY A 41 16.83 18.85 -7.99
C GLY A 41 15.72 17.89 -8.46
N LEU A 42 14.59 18.42 -8.92
CA LEU A 42 13.53 17.66 -9.60
C LEU A 42 13.84 17.41 -11.10
N PHE A 43 14.58 18.32 -11.74
CA PHE A 43 14.95 18.24 -13.16
C PHE A 43 16.17 17.34 -13.42
N GLU A 44 17.21 17.42 -12.58
CA GLU A 44 18.50 16.73 -12.71
C GLU A 44 18.64 15.44 -11.89
N MET A 45 17.53 14.83 -11.46
CA MET A 45 17.62 13.42 -11.08
C MET A 45 17.94 12.62 -12.34
N PRO A 46 19.08 11.89 -12.42
CA PRO A 46 19.40 11.07 -13.58
C PRO A 46 18.24 10.12 -13.85
N LEU A 47 17.91 9.85 -15.12
CA LEU A 47 16.77 9.02 -15.53
C LEU A 47 16.71 7.68 -14.76
N MET A 48 17.86 7.13 -14.38
CA MET A 48 17.99 5.95 -13.54
C MET A 48 17.40 6.10 -12.13
N GLU A 49 17.46 7.27 -11.49
CA GLU A 49 16.87 7.50 -10.17
C GLU A 49 15.35 7.64 -10.26
N LYS A 50 14.84 8.35 -11.28
CA LYS A 50 13.40 8.44 -11.58
C LYS A 50 12.79 7.07 -11.88
N THR A 51 13.50 6.24 -12.66
CA THR A 51 13.04 4.87 -12.98
C THR A 51 13.13 3.93 -11.78
N LYS A 52 14.11 4.06 -10.88
CA LYS A 52 14.14 3.32 -9.61
C LYS A 52 12.94 3.68 -8.73
N SER A 53 12.68 4.98 -8.55
CA SER A 53 11.54 5.47 -7.77
C SER A 53 10.21 4.96 -8.33
N LEU A 54 10.01 5.08 -9.63
CA LEU A 54 8.79 4.59 -10.31
C LEU A 54 8.64 3.06 -10.19
N LYS A 55 9.74 2.31 -10.32
CA LYS A 55 9.72 0.85 -10.13
C LYS A 55 9.38 0.45 -8.70
N MET A 56 9.82 1.23 -7.71
CA MET A 56 9.50 0.99 -6.30
C MET A 56 8.01 1.25 -6.05
N GLU A 57 7.48 2.38 -6.51
CA GLU A 57 6.05 2.72 -6.37
C GLU A 57 5.14 1.74 -7.12
N LEU A 58 5.54 1.30 -8.33
CA LEU A 58 4.84 0.26 -9.07
C LEU A 58 4.84 -1.07 -8.33
N ARG A 59 5.96 -1.44 -7.69
CA ARG A 59 6.04 -2.65 -6.86
C ARG A 59 5.09 -2.55 -5.68
N GLU A 60 5.12 -1.45 -4.94
CA GLU A 60 4.22 -1.23 -3.80
C GLU A 60 2.75 -1.32 -4.22
N ARG A 61 2.36 -0.65 -5.32
CA ARG A 61 1.01 -0.78 -5.89
C ARG A 61 0.65 -2.21 -6.27
N THR A 62 1.60 -2.95 -6.83
CA THR A 62 1.40 -4.36 -7.22
C THR A 62 1.22 -5.24 -5.98
N GLU A 63 1.98 -5.00 -4.92
CA GLU A 63 1.87 -5.70 -3.64
C GLU A 63 0.51 -5.43 -2.98
N LEU A 64 0.08 -4.16 -2.93
CA LEU A 64 -1.25 -3.78 -2.43
C LEU A 64 -2.39 -4.40 -3.24
N LEU A 65 -2.27 -4.42 -4.57
CA LEU A 65 -3.24 -5.08 -5.44
C LEU A 65 -3.31 -6.59 -5.16
N ASN A 66 -2.15 -7.24 -5.00
CA ASN A 66 -2.09 -8.67 -4.71
C ASN A 66 -2.72 -9.01 -3.36
N LEU A 67 -2.48 -8.18 -2.33
CA LEU A 67 -3.12 -8.32 -1.02
C LEU A 67 -4.64 -8.15 -1.11
N SER A 68 -5.12 -7.13 -1.81
CA SER A 68 -6.56 -6.94 -2.03
C SER A 68 -7.21 -8.12 -2.77
N GLN A 69 -6.52 -8.71 -3.74
CA GLN A 69 -7.01 -9.89 -4.46
C GLN A 69 -7.06 -11.14 -3.57
N LEU A 70 -6.13 -11.25 -2.60
CA LEU A 70 -6.10 -12.32 -1.60
C LEU A 70 -7.27 -12.17 -0.63
N ASP A 71 -7.46 -10.98 -0.07
CA ASP A 71 -8.54 -10.69 0.88
C ASP A 71 -9.91 -10.99 0.26
N GLU A 72 -10.13 -10.53 -0.97
CA GLU A 72 -11.39 -10.76 -1.67
C GLU A 72 -11.61 -12.26 -1.96
N LEU A 73 -10.55 -13.00 -2.29
CA LEU A 73 -10.67 -14.45 -2.45
C LEU A 73 -10.99 -15.15 -1.12
N GLU A 74 -10.36 -14.73 -0.02
CA GLU A 74 -10.63 -15.24 1.32
C GLU A 74 -12.10 -15.02 1.70
N ASP A 75 -12.64 -13.83 1.47
CA ASP A 75 -14.04 -13.51 1.75
C ASP A 75 -15.00 -14.39 0.94
N MET A 76 -14.71 -14.64 -0.33
CA MET A 76 -15.52 -15.55 -1.15
C MET A 76 -15.46 -17.00 -0.61
N LEU A 77 -14.30 -17.45 -0.13
CA LEU A 77 -14.15 -18.78 0.47
C LEU A 77 -14.94 -18.91 1.78
N VAL A 78 -14.92 -17.87 2.62
CA VAL A 78 -15.73 -17.78 3.84
C VAL A 78 -17.22 -17.85 3.49
N GLU A 79 -17.66 -17.11 2.49
CA GLU A 79 -19.07 -17.13 2.06
C GLU A 79 -19.46 -18.50 1.50
N ARG A 80 -18.60 -19.11 0.68
CA ARG A 80 -18.82 -20.48 0.19
C ARG A 80 -18.99 -21.46 1.35
N GLN A 81 -18.17 -21.34 2.40
CA GLN A 81 -18.31 -22.21 3.57
C GLN A 81 -19.62 -21.95 4.32
N HIS A 82 -20.03 -20.69 4.45
CA HIS A 82 -21.33 -20.34 5.03
C HIS A 82 -22.49 -20.96 4.25
N LEU A 83 -22.48 -20.86 2.92
CA LEU A 83 -23.50 -21.46 2.04
C LEU A 83 -23.47 -22.99 2.08
N PHE A 84 -22.28 -23.60 2.14
CA PHE A 84 -22.12 -25.06 2.25
C PHE A 84 -22.70 -25.60 3.57
N CYS A 85 -22.51 -24.86 4.67
CA CYS A 85 -23.04 -25.21 5.99
C CYS A 85 -24.53 -24.85 6.18
N SER A 86 -25.11 -24.04 5.30
CA SER A 86 -26.52 -23.66 5.39
C SER A 86 -27.44 -24.82 4.99
N TYR A 87 -28.48 -25.05 5.79
CA TYR A 87 -29.50 -26.06 5.48
C TYR A 87 -30.48 -25.61 4.38
N PHE A 88 -30.68 -24.30 4.24
CA PHE A 88 -31.70 -23.72 3.38
C PHE A 88 -31.15 -23.23 2.03
N THR A 89 -29.83 -23.18 1.86
CA THR A 89 -29.22 -22.68 0.64
C THR A 89 -29.28 -23.74 -0.46
N PRO A 90 -29.83 -23.42 -1.65
CA PRO A 90 -29.82 -24.34 -2.77
C PRO A 90 -28.40 -24.68 -3.22
N ARG A 91 -28.21 -25.93 -3.64
CA ARG A 91 -26.93 -26.41 -4.19
C ARG A 91 -26.44 -25.56 -5.38
N SER A 92 -27.35 -25.07 -6.22
CA SER A 92 -27.03 -24.22 -7.37
C SER A 92 -26.37 -22.90 -6.97
N CYS A 93 -26.80 -22.27 -5.88
CA CYS A 93 -26.19 -21.05 -5.37
C CYS A 93 -24.74 -21.29 -4.94
N ARG A 94 -24.48 -22.43 -4.28
CA ARG A 94 -23.11 -22.83 -3.91
C ARG A 94 -22.25 -23.08 -5.16
N GLU A 95 -22.75 -23.82 -6.14
CA GLU A 95 -22.00 -24.14 -7.36
C GLU A 95 -21.68 -22.88 -8.18
N GLN A 96 -22.59 -21.91 -8.23
CA GLN A 96 -22.33 -20.61 -8.85
C GLN A 96 -21.15 -19.90 -8.18
N LEU A 97 -21.15 -19.81 -6.84
CA LEU A 97 -20.06 -19.19 -6.10
C LEU A 97 -18.74 -19.95 -6.24
N GLU A 98 -18.75 -21.28 -6.21
CA GLU A 98 -17.56 -22.11 -6.45
C GLU A 98 -16.94 -21.83 -7.82
N ASN A 99 -17.77 -21.70 -8.88
CA ASN A 99 -17.30 -21.34 -10.21
C ASN A 99 -16.67 -19.94 -10.27
N GLU A 100 -17.25 -18.96 -9.59
CA GLU A 100 -16.69 -17.61 -9.51
C GLU A 100 -15.35 -17.59 -8.79
N ILE A 101 -15.23 -18.34 -7.68
CA ILE A 101 -13.98 -18.51 -6.93
C ILE A 101 -12.89 -19.10 -7.82
N ILE A 102 -13.20 -20.20 -8.53
CA ILE A 102 -12.25 -20.85 -9.45
C ILE A 102 -11.82 -19.90 -10.57
N LYS A 103 -12.76 -19.15 -11.15
CA LYS A 103 -12.47 -18.15 -12.19
C LYS A 103 -11.57 -17.03 -11.66
N LYS A 104 -11.79 -16.57 -10.42
CA LYS A 104 -10.99 -15.51 -9.79
C LYS A 104 -9.59 -16.00 -9.45
N ALA A 105 -9.47 -17.16 -8.81
CA ALA A 105 -8.19 -17.80 -8.51
C ALA A 105 -7.37 -18.04 -9.79
N GLY A 106 -8.06 -18.44 -10.87
CA GLY A 106 -7.46 -18.63 -12.18
C GLY A 106 -7.02 -17.36 -12.91
N LYS A 107 -7.28 -16.15 -12.38
CA LYS A 107 -6.81 -14.87 -12.93
C LYS A 107 -5.61 -14.30 -12.17
N ILE A 108 -5.29 -14.83 -11.00
CA ILE A 108 -4.24 -14.29 -10.12
C ILE A 108 -2.90 -14.93 -10.51
N PRO A 109 -1.93 -14.16 -11.06
CA PRO A 109 -0.70 -14.74 -11.57
C PRO A 109 0.14 -15.49 -10.53
N ALA A 110 0.12 -15.03 -9.28
CA ALA A 110 0.82 -15.66 -8.17
C ALA A 110 0.35 -17.10 -7.88
N PHE A 111 -0.89 -17.43 -8.26
CA PHE A 111 -1.53 -18.71 -7.93
C PHE A 111 -1.25 -19.83 -8.92
N TYR A 112 -0.80 -19.50 -10.13
CA TYR A 112 -0.43 -20.52 -11.11
C TYR A 112 0.75 -21.37 -10.62
N LYS A 113 1.78 -20.74 -10.02
CA LYS A 113 2.95 -21.46 -9.51
C LYS A 113 2.61 -22.43 -8.38
N LYS A 114 1.61 -22.10 -7.56
CA LYS A 114 1.18 -22.91 -6.41
C LYS A 114 0.00 -23.86 -6.74
N ASN A 115 -0.42 -23.95 -8.00
CA ASN A 115 -1.58 -24.76 -8.42
C ASN A 115 -2.85 -24.52 -7.58
N VAL A 116 -3.06 -23.30 -7.08
CA VAL A 116 -4.13 -22.99 -6.13
C VAL A 116 -5.50 -23.34 -6.71
N LYS A 117 -5.72 -23.05 -8.00
CA LYS A 117 -6.96 -23.40 -8.71
C LYS A 117 -7.28 -24.90 -8.61
N ALA A 118 -6.31 -25.76 -8.92
CA ALA A 118 -6.50 -27.20 -8.88
C ALA A 118 -6.73 -27.71 -7.44
N ASN A 119 -6.06 -27.10 -6.46
CA ASN A 119 -6.26 -27.41 -5.05
C ASN A 119 -7.68 -27.02 -4.59
N LEU A 120 -8.18 -25.85 -5.00
CA LEU A 120 -9.55 -25.41 -4.68
C LEU A 120 -10.59 -26.33 -5.32
N GLU A 121 -10.42 -26.71 -6.59
CA GLU A 121 -11.31 -27.69 -7.25
C GLU A 121 -11.32 -29.04 -6.52
N LYS A 122 -10.17 -29.49 -6.02
CA LYS A 122 -10.07 -30.70 -5.22
C LYS A 122 -10.82 -30.54 -3.89
N ILE A 123 -10.58 -29.44 -3.16
CA ILE A 123 -11.26 -29.14 -1.91
C ILE A 123 -12.78 -29.11 -2.11
N PHE A 124 -13.30 -28.43 -3.13
CA PHE A 124 -14.74 -28.33 -3.38
C PHE A 124 -15.38 -29.68 -3.69
N ARG A 125 -14.65 -30.60 -4.34
CA ARG A 125 -15.11 -31.97 -4.58
C ARG A 125 -15.05 -32.87 -3.35
N GLU A 126 -14.04 -32.70 -2.51
CA GLU A 126 -13.76 -33.59 -1.38
C GLU A 126 -14.42 -33.13 -0.07
N ASP A 127 -14.84 -31.87 0.01
CA ASP A 127 -15.49 -31.34 1.20
C ASP A 127 -16.90 -31.93 1.36
N ARG A 128 -17.07 -32.77 2.38
CA ARG A 128 -18.32 -33.50 2.67
C ARG A 128 -18.98 -33.08 3.98
N HIS A 129 -18.27 -32.34 4.83
CA HIS A 129 -18.70 -32.11 6.20
C HIS A 129 -18.42 -30.67 6.62
N CYS A 130 -19.46 -29.99 7.12
CA CYS A 130 -19.30 -28.76 7.86
C CYS A 130 -18.69 -29.04 9.23
N ASP A 131 -17.84 -28.13 9.74
CA ASP A 131 -17.20 -28.35 11.04
C ASP A 131 -18.22 -28.20 12.19
N SER A 132 -19.05 -27.15 12.12
CA SER A 132 -20.23 -26.99 12.97
C SER A 132 -21.04 -25.76 12.55
N CYS A 133 -22.30 -25.92 12.14
CA CYS A 133 -23.22 -24.78 11.94
C CYS A 133 -23.53 -24.05 13.25
N LEU A 134 -23.43 -24.75 14.39
CA LEU A 134 -23.66 -24.18 15.73
C LEU A 134 -22.56 -23.21 16.14
N SER A 135 -21.33 -23.42 15.68
CA SER A 135 -20.20 -22.50 15.94
C SER A 135 -20.51 -21.09 15.44
N TYR A 136 -20.99 -20.96 14.20
CA TYR A 136 -21.41 -19.68 13.65
C TYR A 136 -22.63 -19.11 14.38
N LEU A 137 -23.65 -19.92 14.67
CA LEU A 137 -24.83 -19.44 15.40
C LEU A 137 -24.50 -18.88 16.78
N MET A 138 -23.47 -19.43 17.45
CA MET A 138 -23.04 -18.99 18.77
C MET A 138 -22.05 -17.82 18.75
N THR A 139 -21.24 -17.68 17.69
CA THR A 139 -20.15 -16.69 17.64
C THR A 139 -20.37 -15.57 16.63
N GLY A 140 -21.30 -15.73 15.69
CA GLY A 140 -21.47 -14.85 14.53
C GLY A 140 -20.33 -14.92 13.51
N ASP A 141 -19.30 -15.75 13.75
CA ASP A 141 -18.08 -15.78 12.94
C ASP A 141 -18.15 -16.87 11.85
N LYS A 142 -18.32 -16.43 10.60
CA LYS A 142 -18.41 -17.33 9.43
C LYS A 142 -17.11 -18.10 9.18
N ARG A 143 -15.96 -17.60 9.63
CA ARG A 143 -14.63 -18.22 9.38
C ARG A 143 -14.48 -19.56 10.10
N LYS A 144 -15.26 -19.80 11.16
CA LYS A 144 -15.24 -21.03 11.95
C LYS A 144 -16.02 -22.20 11.34
N ASN A 145 -16.60 -22.02 10.15
CA ASN A 145 -17.48 -23.01 9.52
C ASN A 145 -16.76 -24.14 8.75
N GLY A 146 -15.43 -24.08 8.57
CA GLY A 146 -14.67 -25.00 7.71
C GLY A 146 -13.52 -25.75 8.40
N ARG A 147 -13.60 -27.09 8.48
CA ARG A 147 -12.53 -27.91 9.07
C ARG A 147 -11.34 -28.08 8.14
N MET A 148 -11.63 -28.34 6.87
CA MET A 148 -10.66 -28.74 5.84
C MET A 148 -10.07 -27.52 5.12
N MET A 149 -10.91 -26.53 4.79
CA MET A 149 -10.52 -25.32 4.06
C MET A 149 -9.32 -24.59 4.69
N TRP A 150 -9.31 -24.45 6.02
CA TRP A 150 -8.28 -23.70 6.74
C TRP A 150 -7.09 -24.55 7.23
N LYS A 151 -7.21 -25.88 7.19
CA LYS A 151 -6.08 -26.78 7.52
C LYS A 151 -5.09 -26.87 6.36
N SER A 152 -5.59 -26.97 5.13
CA SER A 152 -4.76 -27.02 3.92
C SER A 152 -3.98 -25.72 3.66
N SER A 153 -4.34 -24.61 4.30
CA SER A 153 -3.64 -23.32 4.18
C SER A 153 -2.36 -23.22 5.01
N LYS A 154 -2.17 -24.08 6.04
CA LYS A 154 -1.02 -23.98 6.95
C LYS A 154 0.21 -24.76 6.49
N ASP A 155 0.06 -25.63 5.50
CA ASP A 155 1.10 -26.56 5.05
C ASP A 155 1.70 -26.18 3.66
N SER A 156 1.62 -24.91 3.21
CA SER A 156 2.03 -24.46 1.84
C SER A 156 2.64 -23.06 1.74
#